data_AF-A0A929SXN6-F1
#
_entry.id   AF-A0A929SXN6-F1
#
_cell.length_a   1.000
_cell.length_b   1.000
_cell.length_c   1.000
_cell.angle_alpha   90.00
_cell.angle_beta   90.00
_cell.angle_gamma   90.00
#
_symmetry.space_group_name_H-M   'P 1'
#
loop_
_entity.id
_entity.type
_entity.pdbx_description
1 polymer ?
#
loop_
_entity_poly.entity_id
_entity_poly.type
_entity_poly.pdbx_seq_one_letter_code
_entity_poly.pdbx_strand_id
1 'polypeptide(L)'
;MRVNEEKISNRRKQRKSQKNRKIILTVAIAIVAILIAGVAYAWSRISQAEDAIHQEVDTLQLRDKELTDDSSFSVLLLGIDNGAYGRDTEVGRSDTMLLVTVNPKQKKTTMISIPRDSYTEIIGYGTFDKLNHAYAFGKEKFAINSVQNMLNIPIDYYVTVDMQGLMGLVNAVGGLEITPALTFTYEDESFTEGVTRHVDGEAALRNARMRYDDPEG
;
A
#
# COMPACT_ATOMS: atom_id res chain seq x y z
N MET A 1 -22.07 -31.56 -67.62
CA MET A 1 -21.29 -32.05 -66.45
C MET A 1 -20.58 -30.96 -65.62
N ARG A 2 -20.41 -29.71 -66.11
CA ARG A 2 -19.65 -28.64 -65.42
C ARG A 2 -20.41 -27.81 -64.35
N VAL A 3 -21.75 -27.85 -64.34
CA VAL A 3 -22.57 -27.00 -63.44
C VAL A 3 -22.61 -27.52 -61.98
N ASN A 4 -22.26 -28.79 -61.76
CA ASN A 4 -22.38 -29.42 -60.43
C ASN A 4 -21.13 -29.23 -59.55
N GLU A 5 -19.96 -28.94 -60.13
CA GLU A 5 -18.70 -28.74 -59.38
C GLU A 5 -18.62 -27.34 -58.72
N GLU A 6 -19.16 -26.29 -59.35
CA GLU A 6 -19.23 -24.94 -58.77
C GLU A 6 -20.14 -24.86 -57.54
N LYS A 7 -21.26 -25.57 -57.54
CA LYS A 7 -22.19 -25.58 -56.38
C LYS A 7 -21.61 -26.32 -55.17
N ILE A 8 -20.81 -27.36 -55.40
CA ILE A 8 -20.14 -28.13 -54.33
C ILE A 8 -18.95 -27.34 -53.76
N SER A 9 -18.19 -26.64 -54.61
CA SER A 9 -17.06 -25.81 -54.17
C SER A 9 -17.52 -24.60 -53.33
N ASN A 10 -18.60 -23.92 -53.74
CA ASN A 10 -19.17 -22.79 -53.00
C ASN A 10 -19.78 -23.18 -51.64
N ARG A 11 -20.44 -24.35 -51.54
CA ARG A 11 -20.92 -24.88 -50.23
C ARG A 11 -19.78 -25.24 -49.27
N ARG A 12 -18.66 -25.76 -49.78
CA ARG A 12 -17.46 -26.04 -48.97
C ARG A 12 -16.76 -24.74 -48.52
N LYS A 13 -16.70 -23.72 -49.37
CA LYS A 13 -16.17 -22.38 -49.04
C LYS A 13 -17.03 -21.66 -47.97
N GLN A 14 -18.36 -21.70 -48.11
CA GLN A 14 -19.29 -21.14 -47.11
C GLN A 14 -19.18 -21.85 -45.75
N ARG A 15 -19.12 -23.19 -45.72
CA ARG A 15 -18.95 -23.96 -44.47
C ARG A 15 -17.60 -23.70 -43.79
N LYS A 16 -16.50 -23.55 -44.54
CA LYS A 16 -15.18 -23.17 -43.99
C LYS A 16 -15.19 -21.75 -43.41
N SER A 17 -15.80 -20.77 -44.09
CA SER A 17 -15.93 -19.39 -43.60
C SER A 17 -16.74 -19.30 -42.30
N GLN A 18 -17.86 -20.04 -42.20
CA GLN A 18 -18.65 -20.10 -40.97
C GLN A 18 -17.92 -20.80 -39.82
N LYS A 19 -17.14 -21.85 -40.09
CA LYS A 19 -16.33 -22.54 -39.06
C LYS A 19 -15.20 -21.65 -38.53
N ASN A 20 -14.52 -20.91 -39.41
CA ASN A 20 -13.46 -19.97 -39.03
C ASN A 20 -14.01 -18.75 -38.26
N ARG A 21 -15.19 -18.23 -38.65
CA ARG A 21 -15.87 -17.17 -37.87
C ARG A 21 -16.24 -17.62 -36.47
N LYS A 22 -16.71 -18.87 -36.29
CA LYS A 22 -17.01 -19.42 -34.97
C LYS A 22 -15.76 -19.54 -34.10
N ILE A 23 -14.64 -20.00 -34.66
CA ILE A 23 -13.36 -20.09 -33.94
C ILE A 23 -12.85 -18.71 -33.53
N ILE A 24 -12.90 -17.72 -34.42
CA ILE A 24 -12.50 -16.33 -34.12
C ILE A 24 -13.37 -15.74 -33.01
N LEU A 25 -14.68 -15.98 -33.04
CA LEU A 25 -15.61 -15.56 -31.98
C LEU A 25 -15.29 -16.21 -30.63
N THR A 26 -15.01 -17.52 -30.60
CA THR A 26 -14.67 -18.21 -29.35
C THR A 26 -13.35 -17.71 -28.76
N VAL A 27 -12.34 -17.46 -29.59
CA VAL A 27 -11.06 -16.90 -29.14
C VAL A 27 -11.23 -15.46 -28.64
N ALA A 28 -12.03 -14.63 -29.32
CA ALA A 28 -12.33 -13.28 -28.87
C ALA A 28 -13.06 -13.27 -27.51
N ILE A 29 -14.02 -14.17 -27.30
CA ILE A 29 -14.74 -14.32 -26.02
C ILE A 29 -13.78 -14.77 -24.91
N ALA A 30 -12.86 -15.70 -25.19
CA ALA A 30 -11.87 -16.14 -24.21
C ALA A 30 -10.90 -15.01 -23.80
N ILE A 31 -10.47 -14.17 -24.75
CA ILE A 31 -9.62 -13.01 -24.46
C ILE A 31 -10.37 -11.98 -23.61
N VAL A 32 -11.64 -11.71 -23.92
CA VAL A 32 -12.48 -10.81 -23.11
C VAL A 32 -12.67 -11.36 -21.70
N ALA A 33 -12.89 -12.67 -21.54
CA ALA A 33 -13.00 -13.29 -20.21
C ALA A 33 -11.71 -13.17 -19.40
N ILE A 34 -10.54 -13.31 -20.03
CA ILE A 34 -9.23 -13.11 -19.39
C ILE A 34 -9.03 -11.64 -18.99
N LEU A 35 -9.43 -10.70 -19.83
CA LEU A 35 -9.36 -9.27 -19.51
C LEU A 35 -10.29 -8.90 -18.35
N ILE A 36 -11.51 -9.42 -18.33
CA ILE A 36 -12.46 -9.22 -17.22
C ILE A 36 -11.89 -9.83 -15.93
N ALA A 37 -11.32 -11.04 -15.99
CA ALA A 37 -10.69 -11.66 -14.84
C ALA A 37 -9.46 -10.88 -14.34
N GLY A 38 -8.64 -10.34 -15.25
CA GLY A 38 -7.49 -9.50 -14.91
C GLY A 38 -7.90 -8.16 -14.28
N VAL A 39 -8.93 -7.51 -14.82
CA VAL A 39 -9.51 -6.29 -14.24
C VAL A 39 -10.15 -6.58 -12.88
N ALA A 40 -10.89 -7.68 -12.75
CA ALA A 40 -11.48 -8.09 -11.48
C ALA A 40 -10.43 -8.43 -10.43
N TYR A 41 -9.30 -9.04 -10.84
CA TYR A 41 -8.16 -9.31 -9.95
C TYR A 41 -7.43 -8.01 -9.54
N ALA A 42 -7.25 -7.08 -10.47
CA ALA A 42 -6.70 -5.76 -10.14
C ALA A 42 -7.63 -4.98 -9.20
N TRP A 43 -8.94 -5.00 -9.46
CA TRP A 43 -9.95 -4.39 -8.59
C TRP A 43 -10.06 -5.06 -7.23
N SER A 44 -9.93 -6.38 -7.12
CA SER A 44 -9.96 -7.06 -5.82
C SER A 44 -8.73 -6.73 -4.97
N ARG A 45 -7.59 -6.41 -5.59
CA ARG A 45 -6.38 -5.95 -4.88
C ARG A 45 -6.46 -4.45 -4.53
N ILE A 46 -7.06 -3.63 -5.39
CA ILE A 46 -7.30 -2.21 -5.12
C ILE A 46 -8.36 -2.02 -4.04
N SER A 47 -9.47 -2.77 -4.08
CA SER A 47 -10.53 -2.70 -3.05
C SER A 47 -10.05 -3.17 -1.68
N GLN A 48 -9.17 -4.17 -1.61
CA GLN A 48 -8.51 -4.53 -0.35
C GLN A 48 -7.57 -3.44 0.17
N ALA A 49 -6.97 -2.63 -0.71
CA ALA A 49 -6.22 -1.45 -0.31
C ALA A 49 -7.17 -0.31 0.13
N GLU A 50 -8.30 -0.13 -0.55
CA GLU A 50 -9.34 0.86 -0.23
C GLU A 50 -10.00 0.60 1.13
N ASP A 51 -10.31 -0.66 1.46
CA ASP A 51 -10.85 -1.07 2.77
C ASP A 51 -9.84 -0.89 3.92
N ALA A 52 -8.53 -0.93 3.62
CA ALA A 52 -7.47 -0.60 4.57
C ALA A 52 -7.24 0.91 4.72
N ILE A 53 -7.72 1.73 3.77
CA ILE A 53 -7.61 3.19 3.73
C ILE A 53 -8.86 3.87 4.32
N HIS A 54 -10.02 3.20 4.32
CA HIS A 54 -11.28 3.76 4.76
C HIS A 54 -11.95 2.91 5.88
N GLN A 55 -11.37 2.89 7.09
CA GLN A 55 -12.23 2.73 8.27
C GLN A 55 -12.56 4.11 8.81
N GLU A 56 -13.85 4.40 8.92
CA GLU A 56 -14.35 5.60 9.57
C GLU A 56 -14.05 5.47 11.07
N VAL A 57 -12.89 5.99 11.47
CA VAL A 57 -12.49 6.01 12.86
C VAL A 57 -13.05 7.29 13.46
N ASP A 58 -13.84 7.15 14.53
CA ASP A 58 -14.39 8.29 15.27
C ASP A 58 -13.25 9.04 15.99
N THR A 59 -12.72 10.06 15.31
CA THR A 59 -11.57 10.86 15.71
C THR A 59 -11.99 12.21 16.30
N LEU A 60 -11.07 12.89 17.00
CA LEU A 60 -11.27 14.28 17.41
C LEU A 60 -11.55 15.11 16.16
N GLN A 61 -12.70 15.78 16.14
CA GLN A 61 -13.02 16.72 15.06
C GLN A 61 -12.28 18.04 15.29
N LEU A 62 -11.10 18.15 14.68
CA LEU A 62 -10.30 19.39 14.64
C LEU A 62 -10.53 20.20 13.37
N ARG A 63 -11.36 19.71 12.44
CA ARG A 63 -11.65 20.36 11.17
C ARG A 63 -13.13 20.68 11.05
N ASP A 64 -13.43 21.97 10.95
CA ASP A 64 -14.80 22.47 10.85
C ASP A 64 -15.36 22.49 9.41
N LYS A 65 -14.49 22.36 8.40
CA LYS A 65 -14.85 22.48 6.97
C LYS A 65 -14.54 21.20 6.20
N GLU A 66 -15.49 20.79 5.36
CA GLU A 66 -15.27 19.69 4.42
C GLU A 66 -14.12 19.98 3.46
N LEU A 67 -13.44 18.90 3.06
CA LEU A 67 -12.36 18.94 2.09
C LEU A 67 -12.91 19.25 0.70
N THR A 68 -12.26 20.18 0.01
CA THR A 68 -12.42 20.44 -1.42
C THR A 68 -11.15 20.08 -2.17
N ASP A 69 -11.21 19.96 -3.50
CA ASP A 69 -10.05 19.62 -4.34
C ASP A 69 -8.83 20.53 -4.11
N ASP A 70 -9.05 21.79 -3.73
CA ASP A 70 -8.00 22.78 -3.47
C ASP A 70 -7.59 22.87 -1.99
N SER A 71 -8.23 22.10 -1.12
CA SER A 71 -7.95 22.11 0.32
C SER A 71 -6.63 21.41 0.61
N SER A 72 -5.84 21.98 1.53
CA SER A 72 -4.68 21.27 2.06
C SER A 72 -5.17 20.17 2.99
N PHE A 73 -4.55 19.00 2.92
CA PHE A 73 -4.92 17.86 3.73
C PHE A 73 -3.71 17.16 4.33
N SER A 74 -3.95 16.39 5.38
CA SER A 74 -2.95 15.63 6.12
C SER A 74 -3.28 14.14 6.09
N VAL A 75 -2.24 13.32 5.95
CA VAL A 75 -2.32 11.86 5.97
C VAL A 75 -1.35 11.36 7.04
N LEU A 76 -1.83 10.56 7.98
CA LEU A 76 -0.99 9.87 8.96
C LEU A 76 -0.70 8.45 8.48
N LEU A 77 0.57 8.17 8.16
CA LEU A 77 1.01 6.81 7.83
C LEU A 77 1.51 6.13 9.10
N LEU A 78 0.97 4.95 9.39
CA LEU A 78 1.27 4.13 10.56
C LEU A 78 1.91 2.81 10.09
N GLY A 79 3.18 2.61 10.41
CA GLY A 79 3.86 1.33 10.23
C GLY A 79 3.62 0.46 11.46
N ILE A 80 2.89 -0.64 11.28
CA ILE A 80 2.50 -1.54 12.38
C ILE A 80 3.46 -2.73 12.44
N ASP A 81 4.14 -2.88 13.57
CA ASP A 81 4.83 -4.14 13.89
C ASP A 81 3.85 -5.04 14.63
N ASN A 82 3.26 -5.98 13.90
CA ASN A 82 2.39 -7.03 14.41
C ASN A 82 3.13 -8.36 14.66
N GLY A 83 4.47 -8.35 14.72
CA GLY A 83 5.25 -9.55 14.96
C GLY A 83 5.21 -10.52 13.78
N ALA A 84 5.33 -10.00 12.55
CA ALA A 84 5.61 -10.81 11.38
C ALA A 84 6.73 -11.83 11.73
N TYR A 85 6.49 -13.12 11.43
CA TYR A 85 7.16 -14.32 11.95
C TYR A 85 6.53 -15.02 13.19
N GLY A 86 5.20 -14.92 13.39
CA GLY A 86 4.45 -15.91 14.16
C GLY A 86 4.22 -15.57 15.65
N ARG A 87 4.06 -14.29 15.99
CA ARG A 87 3.51 -13.89 17.29
C ARG A 87 2.07 -13.38 17.14
N ASP A 88 1.16 -14.30 16.80
CA ASP A 88 -0.28 -14.05 16.53
C ASP A 88 -1.10 -13.46 17.71
N THR A 89 -0.48 -13.06 18.82
CA THR A 89 -1.17 -12.70 20.08
C THR A 89 -0.87 -11.29 20.61
N GLU A 90 0.06 -10.55 20.01
CA GLU A 90 0.32 -9.17 20.46
C GLU A 90 -0.46 -8.17 19.61
N VAL A 91 -1.23 -7.30 20.28
CA VAL A 91 -1.69 -6.05 19.66
C VAL A 91 -0.43 -5.30 19.26
N GLY A 92 -0.17 -5.20 17.95
CA GLY A 92 1.05 -4.61 17.41
C GLY A 92 1.26 -3.17 17.90
N ARG A 93 2.45 -2.62 17.66
CA ARG A 93 2.76 -1.21 17.95
C ARG A 93 2.93 -0.42 16.65
N SER A 94 2.62 0.87 16.68
CA SER A 94 2.99 1.78 15.58
C SER A 94 4.45 2.19 15.73
N ASP A 95 5.36 1.36 15.22
CA ASP A 95 6.80 1.63 15.31
C ASP A 95 7.27 2.75 14.38
N THR A 96 6.52 3.01 13.30
CA THR A 96 6.75 4.13 12.40
C THR A 96 5.50 5.00 12.33
N MET A 97 5.67 6.32 12.50
CA MET A 97 4.60 7.29 12.32
C MET A 97 5.11 8.43 11.44
N LEU A 98 4.44 8.65 10.32
CA LEU A 98 4.83 9.65 9.33
C LEU A 98 3.64 10.53 9.01
N LEU A 99 3.76 11.82 9.27
CA LEU A 99 2.77 12.81 8.90
C LEU A 99 3.11 13.38 7.53
N VAL A 100 2.21 13.21 6.57
CA VAL A 100 2.30 13.81 5.25
C VAL A 100 1.27 14.92 5.15
N THR A 101 1.69 16.12 4.77
CA THR A 101 0.78 17.23 4.47
C THR A 101 0.93 17.60 3.00
N VAL A 102 -0.21 17.71 2.32
CA VAL A 102 -0.26 18.04 0.89
C VAL A 102 -0.96 19.39 0.76
N ASN A 103 -0.30 20.33 0.09
CA ASN A 103 -0.86 21.62 -0.25
C ASN A 103 -0.98 21.76 -1.78
N PRO A 104 -2.18 21.52 -2.35
CA PRO A 104 -2.40 21.59 -3.80
C PRO A 104 -2.10 22.98 -4.38
N LYS A 105 -2.47 24.04 -3.66
CA LYS A 105 -2.28 25.43 -4.10
C LYS A 105 -0.81 25.81 -4.24
N GLN A 106 0.01 25.36 -3.31
CA GLN A 106 1.46 25.59 -3.32
C GLN A 106 2.23 24.51 -4.08
N LYS A 107 1.56 23.45 -4.55
CA LYS A 107 2.17 22.25 -5.14
C LYS A 107 3.29 21.68 -4.28
N LYS A 108 3.08 21.67 -2.96
CA LYS A 108 4.09 21.29 -1.97
C LYS A 108 3.57 20.15 -1.11
N THR A 109 4.39 19.12 -0.99
CA THR A 109 4.19 18.03 -0.03
C THR A 109 5.28 18.12 1.02
N THR A 110 4.89 18.03 2.30
CA THR A 110 5.82 17.99 3.43
C THR A 110 5.60 16.71 4.20
N MET A 111 6.69 16.04 4.57
CA MET A 111 6.67 14.77 5.27
C MET A 111 7.51 14.91 6.52
N ILE A 112 6.95 14.50 7.67
CA ILE A 112 7.59 14.63 8.98
C ILE A 112 7.45 13.30 9.71
N SER A 113 8.58 12.71 10.10
CA SER A 113 8.61 11.54 10.97
C SER A 113 8.30 11.97 12.40
N ILE A 114 7.33 11.30 13.03
CA ILE A 114 6.99 11.51 14.43
C ILE A 114 7.71 10.44 15.25
N PRO A 115 8.61 10.81 16.18
CA PRO A 115 9.33 9.84 16.98
C PRO A 115 8.37 8.99 17.81
N ARG A 116 8.50 7.66 17.71
CA ARG A 116 7.62 6.69 18.37
C ARG A 116 7.60 6.81 19.91
N ASP A 117 8.73 7.25 20.48
CA ASP A 117 8.95 7.43 21.92
C ASP A 117 8.55 8.83 22.42
N SER A 118 7.88 9.64 21.59
CA SER A 118 7.38 10.96 22.00
C SER A 118 6.42 10.80 23.19
N TYR A 119 6.69 11.50 24.29
CA TYR A 119 5.86 11.46 25.49
C TYR A 119 4.68 12.43 25.34
N THR A 120 3.47 11.89 25.29
CA THR A 120 2.24 12.66 25.07
C THR A 120 1.07 12.05 25.82
N GLU A 121 0.00 12.82 25.97
CA GLU A 121 -1.29 12.27 26.39
C GLU A 121 -1.82 11.31 25.32
N ILE A 122 -2.21 10.11 25.74
CA ILE A 122 -2.84 9.12 24.89
C ILE A 122 -4.35 9.34 24.92
N ILE A 123 -4.86 9.97 23.87
CA ILE A 123 -6.27 10.32 23.75
C ILE A 123 -7.11 9.07 23.54
N GLY A 124 -8.15 8.93 24.37
CA GLY A 124 -8.99 7.74 24.46
C GLY A 124 -8.58 6.80 25.60
N TYR A 125 -7.36 6.91 26.12
CA TYR A 125 -6.87 6.14 27.27
C TYR A 125 -6.73 6.97 28.55
N GLY A 126 -6.46 8.28 28.43
CA GLY A 126 -6.47 9.22 29.57
C GLY A 126 -5.21 9.17 30.46
N THR A 127 -4.08 8.74 29.91
CA THR A 127 -2.76 8.77 30.57
C THR A 127 -1.72 9.36 29.63
N PHE A 128 -0.57 9.73 30.19
CA PHE A 128 0.61 10.05 29.39
C PHE A 128 1.50 8.81 29.24
N ASP A 129 1.96 8.57 28.01
CA ASP A 129 2.88 7.48 27.70
C ASP A 129 3.62 7.79 26.38
N LYS A 130 4.48 6.89 25.93
CA LYS A 130 5.08 6.91 24.60
C LYS A 130 3.99 6.77 23.52
N LEU A 131 4.08 7.60 22.49
CA LEU A 131 3.07 7.67 21.43
C LEU A 131 2.82 6.32 20.74
N ASN A 132 3.85 5.48 20.56
CA ASN A 132 3.69 4.15 19.94
C ASN A 132 2.77 3.20 20.71
N HIS A 133 2.57 3.43 22.01
CA HIS A 133 1.63 2.64 22.81
C HIS A 133 0.17 3.00 22.51
N ALA A 134 -0.11 4.17 21.92
CA ALA A 134 -1.47 4.56 21.54
C ALA A 134 -2.15 3.49 20.66
N TYR A 135 -1.41 2.96 19.68
CA TYR A 135 -1.91 1.89 18.82
C TYR A 135 -2.15 0.59 19.60
N ALA A 136 -1.28 0.24 20.55
CA ALA A 136 -1.49 -0.95 21.37
C ALA A 136 -2.75 -0.83 22.26
N PHE A 137 -3.11 0.38 22.71
CA PHE A 137 -4.26 0.61 23.59
C PHE A 137 -5.60 0.72 22.85
N GLY A 138 -5.63 1.35 21.68
CA GLY A 138 -6.88 1.59 20.95
C GLY A 138 -6.70 1.71 19.44
N LYS A 139 -5.66 1.05 18.92
CA LYS A 139 -5.30 0.97 17.50
C LYS A 139 -5.21 2.34 16.83
N GLU A 140 -5.68 2.43 15.58
CA GLU A 140 -5.62 3.63 14.75
C GLU A 140 -6.30 4.82 15.45
N LYS A 141 -7.44 4.59 16.13
CA LYS A 141 -8.20 5.64 16.81
C LYS A 141 -7.36 6.40 17.83
N PHE A 142 -6.71 5.68 18.73
CA PHE A 142 -5.95 6.32 19.80
C PHE A 142 -4.68 6.96 19.23
N ALA A 143 -4.03 6.32 18.25
CA ALA A 143 -2.85 6.87 17.59
C ALA A 143 -3.18 8.20 16.88
N ILE A 144 -4.22 8.22 16.04
CA ILE A 144 -4.66 9.42 15.30
C ILE A 144 -5.04 10.52 16.28
N ASN A 145 -5.87 10.24 17.28
CA ASN A 145 -6.31 11.26 18.23
C ASN A 145 -5.16 11.82 19.08
N SER A 146 -4.20 10.97 19.46
CA SER A 146 -3.02 11.41 20.22
C SER A 146 -2.10 12.29 19.37
N VAL A 147 -1.89 11.95 18.10
CA VAL A 147 -1.14 12.79 17.15
C VAL A 147 -1.85 14.13 16.92
N GLN A 148 -3.16 14.09 16.68
CA GLN A 148 -4.00 15.28 16.50
C GLN A 148 -3.87 16.23 17.69
N ASN A 149 -3.97 15.70 18.91
CA ASN A 149 -3.83 16.48 20.13
C ASN A 149 -2.39 17.02 20.33
N MET A 150 -1.38 16.17 20.14
CA MET A 150 0.02 16.55 20.33
C MET A 150 0.47 17.65 19.38
N LEU A 151 0.07 17.59 18.10
CA LEU A 151 0.46 18.55 17.08
C LEU A 151 -0.55 19.68 16.88
N ASN A 152 -1.74 19.56 17.48
CA ASN A 152 -2.88 20.46 17.30
C ASN A 152 -3.21 20.72 15.82
N ILE A 153 -3.23 19.65 15.02
CA ILE A 153 -3.62 19.68 13.61
C ILE A 153 -4.66 18.59 13.33
N PRO A 154 -5.61 18.81 12.42
CA PRO A 154 -6.46 17.74 11.92
C PRO A 154 -5.64 16.71 11.15
N ILE A 155 -5.99 15.43 11.28
CA ILE A 155 -5.55 14.32 10.45
C ILE A 155 -6.75 13.88 9.59
N ASP A 156 -6.67 14.11 8.29
CA ASP A 156 -7.81 13.90 7.38
C ASP A 156 -7.94 12.47 6.89
N TYR A 157 -6.80 11.84 6.65
CA TYR A 157 -6.71 10.46 6.23
C TYR A 157 -5.63 9.75 7.05
N TYR A 158 -5.70 8.43 7.06
CA TYR A 158 -4.61 7.62 7.59
C TYR A 158 -4.42 6.38 6.72
N VAL A 159 -3.23 5.80 6.80
CA VAL A 159 -2.93 4.52 6.18
C VAL A 159 -2.14 3.69 7.18
N THR A 160 -2.62 2.49 7.46
CA THR A 160 -1.86 1.48 8.22
C THR A 160 -1.19 0.52 7.27
N VAL A 161 0.12 0.31 7.45
CA VAL A 161 0.89 -0.65 6.68
C VAL A 161 1.62 -1.56 7.65
N ASP A 162 1.36 -2.85 7.58
CA ASP A 162 2.15 -3.85 8.29
C ASP A 162 3.34 -4.32 7.44
N MET A 163 4.20 -5.16 8.02
CA MET A 163 5.41 -5.62 7.35
C MET A 163 5.10 -6.39 6.05
N GLN A 164 4.03 -7.20 6.05
CA GLN A 164 3.62 -7.94 4.85
C GLN A 164 3.08 -7.01 3.76
N GLY A 165 2.30 -6.01 4.14
CA GLY A 165 1.79 -4.96 3.25
C GLY A 165 2.92 -4.17 2.60
N LEU A 166 3.95 -3.81 3.37
CA LEU A 166 5.13 -3.11 2.83
C LEU A 166 5.86 -3.96 1.79
N MET A 167 6.16 -5.22 2.13
CA MET A 167 6.81 -6.15 1.18
C MET A 167 5.97 -6.34 -0.08
N GLY A 168 4.65 -6.51 0.09
CA GLY A 168 3.70 -6.65 -1.02
C GLY A 168 3.65 -5.43 -1.92
N LEU A 169 3.69 -4.22 -1.36
CA LEU A 169 3.73 -2.96 -2.12
C LEU A 169 4.99 -2.83 -2.96
N VAL A 170 6.16 -3.09 -2.35
CA VAL A 170 7.45 -3.05 -3.06
C VAL A 170 7.48 -4.06 -4.21
N ASN A 171 7.03 -5.28 -3.95
CA ASN A 171 6.96 -6.31 -4.99
C ASN A 171 5.97 -5.94 -6.11
N ALA A 172 4.85 -5.30 -5.78
CA ALA A 172 3.84 -4.90 -6.76
C ALA A 172 4.33 -3.79 -7.71
N VAL A 173 5.22 -2.91 -7.25
CA VAL A 173 5.86 -1.90 -8.11
C VAL A 173 7.10 -2.42 -8.85
N GLY A 174 7.42 -3.71 -8.68
CA GLY A 174 8.53 -4.37 -9.36
C GLY A 174 9.89 -4.22 -8.69
N GLY A 175 9.91 -3.99 -7.37
CA GLY A 175 11.14 -3.80 -6.58
C GLY A 175 11.60 -2.34 -6.52
N LEU A 176 12.72 -2.09 -5.83
CA LEU A 176 13.34 -0.78 -5.67
C LEU A 176 14.82 -0.82 -6.00
N GLU A 177 15.38 0.27 -6.51
CA GLU A 177 16.82 0.49 -6.53
C GLU A 177 17.23 1.23 -5.25
N ILE A 178 18.04 0.59 -4.41
CA ILE A 178 18.53 1.18 -3.16
C ILE A 178 20.04 1.34 -3.26
N THR A 179 20.54 2.51 -2.84
CA THR A 179 21.96 2.78 -2.59
C THR A 179 22.15 2.93 -1.08
N PRO A 180 22.65 1.90 -0.37
CA PRO A 180 22.85 1.95 1.07
C PRO A 180 23.86 3.03 1.46
N ALA A 181 23.59 3.76 2.53
CA ALA A 181 24.51 4.73 3.11
C ALA A 181 25.61 4.08 3.97
N LEU A 182 25.41 2.83 4.37
CA LEU A 182 26.31 2.07 5.24
C LEU A 182 26.48 0.65 4.71
N THR A 183 27.62 0.03 5.03
CA THR A 183 27.84 -1.41 4.81
C THR A 183 27.41 -2.17 6.06
N PHE A 184 26.46 -3.08 5.92
CA PHE A 184 25.92 -3.83 7.06
C PHE A 184 25.37 -5.19 6.63
N THR A 185 25.07 -6.05 7.60
CA THR A 185 24.34 -7.30 7.36
C THR A 185 23.25 -7.46 8.41
N TYR A 186 22.01 -7.63 7.96
CA TYR A 186 20.85 -7.74 8.84
C TYR A 186 19.96 -8.90 8.38
N GLU A 187 19.65 -9.83 9.29
CA GLU A 187 18.84 -11.03 9.03
C GLU A 187 19.25 -11.75 7.72
N ASP A 188 20.54 -12.12 7.63
CA ASP A 188 21.16 -12.80 6.47
C ASP A 188 21.17 -12.00 5.15
N GLU A 189 20.84 -10.70 5.19
CA GLU A 189 20.91 -9.80 4.05
C GLU A 189 22.06 -8.81 4.18
N SER A 190 22.96 -8.78 3.20
CA SER A 190 24.10 -7.86 3.19
C SER A 190 23.90 -6.69 2.22
N PHE A 191 24.24 -5.50 2.70
CA PHE A 191 24.26 -4.25 1.95
C PHE A 191 25.66 -3.64 1.99
N THR A 192 26.10 -3.10 0.86
CA THR A 192 27.39 -2.43 0.73
C THR A 192 27.16 -0.95 0.46
N GLU A 193 27.85 -0.10 1.22
CA GLU A 193 27.79 1.35 1.09
C GLU A 193 28.08 1.81 -0.35
N GLY A 194 27.24 2.70 -0.86
CA GLY A 194 27.41 3.31 -2.19
C GLY A 194 27.15 2.38 -3.38
N VAL A 195 26.88 1.09 -3.15
CA VAL A 195 26.57 0.13 -4.21
C VAL A 195 25.07 0.06 -4.41
N THR A 196 24.59 0.64 -5.52
CA THR A 196 23.19 0.52 -5.92
C THR A 196 22.86 -0.92 -6.27
N ARG A 197 21.76 -1.44 -5.72
CA ARG A 197 21.22 -2.73 -6.15
C ARG A 197 19.69 -2.69 -6.23
N HIS A 198 19.17 -3.55 -7.08
CA HIS A 198 17.76 -3.90 -7.10
C HIS A 198 17.40 -4.76 -5.88
N VAL A 199 16.33 -4.40 -5.18
CA VAL A 199 15.80 -5.13 -4.02
C VAL A 199 14.32 -5.45 -4.21
N ASP A 200 13.93 -6.62 -3.72
CA ASP A 200 12.53 -6.98 -3.55
C ASP A 200 12.00 -6.46 -2.20
N GLY A 201 10.74 -6.76 -1.91
CA GLY A 201 10.09 -6.29 -0.69
C GLY A 201 10.76 -6.77 0.60
N GLU A 202 11.27 -8.00 0.63
CA GLU A 202 11.92 -8.56 1.81
C GLU A 202 13.25 -7.87 2.08
N ALA A 203 14.11 -7.72 1.07
CA ALA A 203 15.35 -6.98 1.20
C ALA A 203 15.12 -5.50 1.50
N ALA A 204 14.12 -4.85 0.90
CA ALA A 204 13.76 -3.47 1.21
C ALA A 204 13.31 -3.31 2.67
N LEU A 205 12.52 -4.26 3.19
CA LEU A 205 12.09 -4.25 4.58
C LEU A 205 13.28 -4.41 5.54
N ARG A 206 14.20 -5.33 5.26
CA ARG A 206 15.42 -5.53 6.07
C ARG A 206 16.30 -4.27 6.09
N ASN A 207 16.43 -3.60 4.95
CA ASN A 207 17.13 -2.32 4.87
C ASN A 207 16.48 -1.25 5.77
N ALA A 208 15.14 -1.14 5.76
CA ALA A 208 14.40 -0.17 6.55
C ALA A 208 14.36 -0.47 8.07
N ARG A 209 14.61 -1.73 8.48
CA ARG A 209 14.63 -2.15 9.90
C ARG A 209 16.02 -2.15 10.52
N MET A 210 17.08 -2.07 9.73
CA MET A 210 18.44 -1.98 10.26
C MET A 210 18.57 -0.69 11.08
N ARG A 211 19.12 -0.83 12.29
CA ARG A 211 19.24 0.26 13.26
C ARG A 211 20.52 0.16 14.09
N TYR A 212 20.83 -1.02 14.61
CA TYR A 212 21.91 -1.20 15.58
C TYR A 212 23.32 -0.97 15.02
N ASP A 213 23.49 -1.13 13.70
CA ASP A 213 24.76 -0.85 13.02
C ASP A 213 24.84 0.60 12.50
N ASP A 214 23.78 1.40 12.66
CA ASP A 214 23.75 2.81 12.27
C ASP A 214 24.32 3.68 13.42
N PRO A 215 25.38 4.49 13.17
CA PRO A 215 25.91 5.42 14.16
C PRO A 215 24.91 6.49 14.63
N GLU A 216 23.90 6.82 13.82
CA GLU A 216 22.84 7.77 14.16
C GLU A 216 21.64 7.11 14.86
N GLY A 217 21.61 5.78 14.83
CA GLY A 217 20.90 4.94 15.78
C GLY A 217 19.45 4.62 15.51
#